data_AF-A0A3D5QCY8-F1
#
_entry.id   AF-A0A3D5QCY8-F1
#
_cell.length_a   1.000
_cell.length_b   1.000
_cell.length_c   1.000
_cell.angle_alpha   90.00
_cell.angle_beta   90.00
_cell.angle_gamma   90.00
#
_symmetry.space_group_name_H-M   'P 1'
#
loop_
_entity.id
_entity.type
_entity.pdbx_description
1 polymer ?
#
loop_
_entity_poly.entity_id
_entity_poly.type
_entity_poly.pdbx_seq_one_letter_code
_entity_poly.pdbx_strand_id
1 'polypeptide(L)'
;MDILKDVYGVEFLLFDEKEGHSRVSENSSETGYVAEDMNREMQVLFDKVSVCVECPLHKTRSNVVFGEGNTDARLMFIGEGPGAEEDRQGRPFVG
;
A
#
# COMPACT_ATOMS: atom_id res chain seq x y z
N MET A 1 -22.84 -3.49 13.63
CA MET A 1 -21.71 -3.09 14.48
C MET A 1 -20.47 -3.66 13.82
N ASP A 2 -20.00 -2.97 12.78
CA ASP A 2 -18.84 -3.39 11.98
C ASP A 2 -17.60 -2.69 12.52
N ILE A 3 -16.81 -3.42 13.30
CA ILE A 3 -15.56 -2.94 13.93
C ILE A 3 -14.37 -2.96 12.93
N LEU A 4 -14.60 -3.33 11.67
CA LEU A 4 -13.52 -3.57 10.69
C LEU A 4 -13.39 -2.50 9.60
N LYS A 5 -14.14 -1.40 9.66
CA LYS A 5 -14.04 -0.30 8.68
C LYS A 5 -12.99 0.76 9.02
N ASP A 6 -12.60 0.88 10.28
CA ASP A 6 -11.94 2.12 10.76
C ASP A 6 -10.41 2.06 10.88
N VAL A 7 -9.75 0.95 10.52
CA VAL A 7 -8.30 0.81 10.80
C VAL A 7 -7.41 0.87 9.56
N TYR A 8 -7.89 0.49 8.37
CA TYR A 8 -6.98 0.36 7.21
C TYR A 8 -7.40 1.07 5.93
N GLY A 9 -8.61 1.64 5.80
CA GLY A 9 -8.96 2.47 4.63
C GLY A 9 -8.77 1.79 3.26
N VAL A 10 -8.69 0.46 3.20
CA VAL A 10 -8.59 -0.28 1.94
C VAL A 10 -10.00 -0.74 1.58
N GLU A 11 -10.60 -0.09 0.59
CA GLU A 11 -11.81 -0.59 -0.03
C GLU A 11 -11.44 -1.86 -0.81
N PHE A 12 -11.69 -3.02 -0.20
CA PHE A 12 -11.56 -4.29 -0.91
C PHE A 12 -12.59 -4.26 -2.03
N LEU A 13 -12.13 -4.06 -3.27
CA LEU A 13 -12.95 -4.11 -4.47
C LEU A 13 -13.54 -5.52 -4.60
N LEU A 14 -14.69 -5.75 -3.96
CA LEU A 14 -15.65 -6.72 -4.45
C LEU A 14 -16.28 -6.07 -5.67
N PHE A 15 -15.96 -6.60 -6.85
CA PHE A 15 -16.61 -6.25 -8.10
C PHE A 15 -18.13 -6.37 -7.93
N ASP A 16 -18.83 -5.24 -7.95
CA ASP A 16 -20.24 -5.19 -8.28
C ASP A 16 -20.35 -4.55 -9.67
N GLU A 17 -20.69 -5.36 -10.68
CA GLU A 17 -20.83 -4.93 -12.08
C GLU A 17 -22.06 -4.01 -12.33
N LYS A 18 -22.77 -3.59 -11.28
CA LYS A 18 -23.97 -2.78 -11.43
C LYS A 18 -23.94 -1.61 -10.47
N GLU A 19 -23.41 -0.49 -10.95
CA GLU A 19 -24.02 0.85 -10.87
C GLU A 19 -23.02 1.88 -11.47
N GLY A 20 -23.24 2.21 -12.75
CA GLY A 20 -23.21 3.59 -13.22
C GLY A 20 -21.88 4.36 -13.30
N HIS A 21 -21.20 4.25 -14.44
CA HIS A 21 -20.36 5.33 -14.98
C HIS A 21 -21.15 6.65 -15.03
N SER A 22 -20.79 7.64 -14.21
CA SER A 22 -21.21 9.03 -14.43
C SER A 22 -20.12 9.79 -15.17
N ARG A 23 -20.57 10.51 -16.20
CA ARG A 23 -19.81 11.20 -17.24
C ARG A 23 -18.80 12.20 -16.66
N VAL A 24 -17.54 12.11 -17.09
CA VAL A 24 -16.56 13.20 -16.90
C VAL A 24 -16.88 14.30 -17.91
N SER A 25 -17.40 15.43 -17.44
CA SER A 25 -17.46 16.66 -18.22
C SER A 25 -16.11 17.34 -18.17
N GLU A 26 -15.60 17.70 -19.35
CA GLU A 26 -14.43 18.54 -19.57
C GLU A 26 -14.58 19.85 -18.78
N ASN A 27 -13.87 19.99 -17.65
CA ASN A 27 -13.18 21.21 -17.27
C ASN A 27 -12.26 20.98 -16.06
N SER A 28 -11.07 21.54 -16.22
CA SER A 28 -9.86 21.48 -15.41
C SER A 28 -10.01 21.97 -13.96
N SER A 29 -9.15 21.39 -13.10
CA SER A 29 -8.75 21.79 -11.74
C SER A 29 -9.80 21.71 -10.63
N GLU A 30 -9.79 20.62 -9.86
CA GLU A 30 -9.76 20.59 -8.37
C GLU A 30 -10.17 19.21 -7.83
N THR A 31 -9.22 18.27 -7.79
CA THR A 31 -8.97 17.30 -6.69
C THR A 31 -7.74 16.48 -7.10
N GLY A 32 -6.61 17.17 -7.24
CA GLY A 32 -5.33 16.51 -7.48
C GLY A 32 -4.64 16.28 -6.14
N TYR A 33 -4.54 15.04 -5.70
CA TYR A 33 -3.52 14.69 -4.73
C TYR A 33 -2.16 14.97 -5.38
N VAL A 34 -1.40 15.89 -4.79
CA VAL A 34 -0.08 16.27 -5.30
C VAL A 34 0.89 15.13 -4.97
N ALA A 35 1.76 14.72 -5.90
CA ALA A 35 2.66 13.57 -5.71
C ALA A 35 3.55 13.70 -4.45
N GLU A 36 3.83 14.92 -4.01
CA GLU A 36 4.57 15.22 -2.78
C GLU A 36 3.83 14.77 -1.51
N ASP A 37 2.50 14.85 -1.49
CA ASP A 37 1.68 14.44 -0.35
C ASP A 37 1.61 12.92 -0.24
N MET A 38 1.48 12.21 -1.37
CA MET A 38 1.48 10.74 -1.41
C MET A 38 2.81 10.17 -0.89
N ASN A 39 3.94 10.76 -1.30
CA ASN A 39 5.26 10.35 -0.81
C ASN A 39 5.41 10.54 0.71
N ARG A 40 4.80 11.59 1.27
CA ARG A 40 4.78 11.82 2.71
C ARG A 40 3.95 10.77 3.44
N GLU A 41 2.78 10.41 2.93
CA GLU A 41 1.92 9.38 3.52
C GLU A 41 2.62 8.01 3.51
N MET A 42 3.28 7.67 2.41
CA MET A 42 4.09 6.45 2.29
C MET A 42 5.23 6.42 3.30
N GLN A 43 5.90 7.55 3.53
CA GLN A 43 6.94 7.65 4.57
C GLN A 43 6.37 7.40 5.96
N VAL A 44 5.23 8.01 6.30
CA VAL A 44 4.57 7.79 7.59
C VAL A 44 4.20 6.32 7.81
N LEU A 45 3.75 5.64 6.76
CA LEU A 45 3.42 4.22 6.83
C LEU A 45 4.69 3.36 6.96
N PHE A 46 5.75 3.68 6.22
CA PHE A 46 7.04 3.01 6.35
C PHE A 46 7.59 3.12 7.78
N ASP A 47 7.57 4.32 8.37
CA ASP A 47 8.05 4.55 9.74
C ASP A 47 7.31 3.66 10.74
N LYS A 48 5.99 3.54 10.62
CA LYS A 48 5.17 2.66 11.47
C LYS A 48 5.54 1.19 11.30
N VAL A 49 5.67 0.71 10.07
CA VAL A 49 5.95 -0.72 9.79
C VAL A 49 7.40 -1.08 10.19
N SER A 50 8.34 -0.16 10.02
CA SER A 50 9.76 -0.38 10.34
C SER A 50 9.99 -0.81 11.80
N VAL A 51 9.16 -0.32 12.72
CA VAL A 51 9.22 -0.62 14.16
C VAL A 51 8.14 -1.60 14.64
N CYS A 52 7.36 -2.19 13.73
CA CYS A 52 6.25 -3.05 14.11
C CYS A 52 6.71 -4.31 14.86
N VAL A 53 6.02 -4.62 15.96
CA VAL A 53 6.26 -5.79 16.82
C VAL A 53 4.99 -6.59 17.12
N GLU A 54 3.91 -6.35 16.38
CA GLU A 54 2.57 -6.88 16.68
C GLU A 54 2.43 -8.39 16.42
N CYS A 55 3.34 -9.00 15.65
CA CYS A 55 3.32 -10.45 15.38
C CYS A 55 4.71 -11.09 15.55
N PRO A 56 4.80 -12.41 15.76
CA PRO A 56 6.08 -13.10 16.01
C PRO A 56 7.15 -12.96 14.91
N LEU A 57 6.76 -12.63 13.67
CA LEU A 57 7.70 -12.46 12.54
C LEU A 57 8.74 -11.37 12.82
N HIS A 58 8.43 -10.41 13.69
CA HIS A 58 9.38 -9.37 14.06
C HIS A 58 10.65 -9.92 14.71
N LYS A 59 10.58 -11.12 15.31
CA LYS A 59 11.69 -11.74 16.04
C LYS A 59 12.76 -12.34 15.13
N THR A 60 12.40 -12.64 13.88
CA THR A 60 13.27 -13.40 12.97
C THR A 60 13.72 -12.59 11.75
N ARG A 61 12.97 -11.57 11.35
CA ARG A 61 13.35 -10.71 10.22
C ARG A 61 14.63 -9.93 10.50
N SER A 62 15.50 -9.83 9.50
CA SER A 62 16.66 -8.94 9.50
C SER A 62 16.26 -7.54 9.06
N ASN A 63 15.41 -7.45 8.02
CA ASN A 63 14.90 -6.21 7.48
C ASN A 63 13.38 -6.26 7.31
N VAL A 64 12.74 -5.10 7.42
CA VAL A 64 11.37 -4.93 6.93
C VAL A 64 11.42 -4.77 5.42
N VAL A 65 10.63 -5.55 4.69
CA VAL A 65 10.44 -5.42 3.25
C VAL A 65 9.06 -4.80 3.03
N PHE A 66 9.02 -3.49 2.83
CA PHE A 66 7.77 -2.73 2.77
C PHE A 66 7.08 -2.80 1.41
N GLY A 67 7.77 -2.29 0.38
CA GLY A 67 7.28 -2.19 -0.99
C GLY A 67 8.13 -1.17 -1.75
N GLU A 68 8.30 -1.36 -3.06
CA GLU A 68 9.09 -0.48 -3.93
C GLU A 68 8.36 -0.32 -5.26
N GLY A 69 8.33 0.88 -5.82
CA GLY A 69 7.71 1.13 -7.13
C GLY A 69 7.34 2.59 -7.35
N ASN A 70 6.64 2.83 -8.47
CA ASN A 70 6.04 4.13 -8.76
C ASN A 70 4.71 4.27 -8.00
N THR A 71 4.56 5.30 -7.18
CA THR A 71 3.32 5.60 -6.45
C THR A 71 2.14 5.90 -7.38
N ASP A 72 2.41 6.34 -8.61
CA ASP A 72 1.40 6.62 -9.64
C ASP A 72 1.12 5.39 -10.53
N ALA A 73 1.65 4.21 -10.19
CA ALA A 73 1.42 3.00 -10.96
C ALA A 73 -0.07 2.60 -10.92
N ARG A 74 -0.65 2.31 -12.09
CA ARG A 74 -2.02 1.79 -12.21
C ARG A 74 -2.15 0.29 -11.88
N LEU A 75 -1.03 -0.38 -11.62
CA LEU A 75 -0.95 -1.81 -11.36
C LEU A 75 0.03 -2.05 -10.20
N MET A 76 -0.39 -2.87 -9.25
CA MET A 76 0.41 -3.30 -8.10
C MET A 76 0.50 -4.82 -8.09
N PHE A 77 1.69 -5.36 -7.82
CA PHE A 77 1.91 -6.79 -7.60
C PHE A 77 2.05 -7.05 -6.10
N ILE A 78 1.31 -8.03 -5.58
CA ILE A 78 1.32 -8.42 -4.17
C ILE A 78 1.70 -9.90 -4.08
N GLY A 79 2.80 -10.19 -3.38
CA GLY A 79 3.27 -11.54 -3.09
C GLY A 79 2.77 -12.05 -1.73
N GLU A 80 3.25 -13.22 -1.31
CA GLU A 80 2.93 -13.80 0.01
C GLU A 80 3.67 -13.08 1.14
N GLY A 81 5.00 -12.93 1.02
CA GLY A 81 5.88 -12.33 2.02
C GLY A 81 7.35 -12.39 1.59
N PRO A 82 8.27 -11.76 2.35
CA PRO A 82 9.68 -11.75 2.00
C PRO A 82 10.33 -13.13 2.16
N GLY A 83 11.09 -13.55 1.15
CA GLY A 83 11.99 -14.68 1.22
C GLY A 83 13.33 -14.31 1.86
N ALA A 84 14.29 -15.24 1.82
CA ALA A 84 15.60 -15.03 2.43
C ALA A 84 16.41 -13.91 1.76
N GLU A 85 16.31 -13.78 0.44
CA GLU A 85 17.06 -12.75 -0.29
C GLU A 85 16.42 -11.38 -0.12
N GLU A 86 15.09 -11.31 -0.10
CA GLU A 86 14.32 -10.11 0.23
C GLU A 86 14.63 -9.63 1.65
N ASP A 87 14.60 -10.53 2.65
CA ASP A 87 14.94 -10.19 4.05
C ASP A 87 16.40 -9.71 4.16
N ARG A 88 17.31 -10.30 3.39
CA ARG A 88 18.73 -9.89 3.38
C ARG A 88 18.93 -8.51 2.77
N GLN A 89 18.24 -8.20 1.68
CA GLN A 89 18.40 -6.94 0.93
C GLN A 89 17.48 -5.81 1.41
N GLY A 90 16.39 -6.13 2.11
CA GLY A 90 15.33 -5.17 2.44
C GLY A 90 14.49 -4.74 1.23
N ARG A 91 14.50 -5.51 0.14
CA ARG A 91 13.83 -5.19 -1.13
C ARG A 91 12.90 -6.30 -1.57
N PRO A 92 11.73 -6.01 -2.16
CA PRO A 92 10.80 -7.04 -2.63
C PRO A 92 11.23 -7.65 -3.98
N PHE A 93 10.92 -8.93 -4.19
CA PHE A 93 11.10 -9.65 -5.47
C PHE A 93 12.54 -9.61 -6.03
N VAL A 94 13.53 -9.95 -5.21
CA VAL A 94 14.96 -9.95 -5.59
C VAL A 94 15.59 -11.35 -5.60
N GLY A 95 14.85 -12.38 -5.16
CA GLY A 95 15.24 -13.80 -5.23
C GLY A 95 14.95 -14.49 -6.56
#